data_AF-A0A965P8R0-F1
#
_entry.id   AF-A0A965P8R0-F1
#
_cell.length_a   1.000
_cell.length_b   1.000
_cell.length_c   1.000
_cell.angle_alpha   90.00
_cell.angle_beta   90.00
_cell.angle_gamma   90.00
#
_symmetry.space_group_name_H-M   'P 1'
#
loop_
_entity.id
_entity.type
_entity.pdbx_description
1 polymer ?
#
loop_
_entity_poly.entity_id
_entity_poly.type
_entity_poly.pdbx_seq_one_letter_code
_entity_poly.pdbx_strand_id
1 'polypeptide(L)'
;MNPSILHGHVVKLHHSDLEHRSATYSRCGTERFDLSITFRDCKPGSMAQFIGLNPSTATEEVDDPTVRRCKDFARRWGFSGMIMTNAFALRSTDPQALYEASSLFPEWLKNDEYLRYWARNSRVGRVVCCWGNHGTYLDRGNAIMDMMATFNVQLHCFGLTYQRQPKHPLYLSKKTKLEEFTV
;
A
#
# COMPACT_ATOMS: atom_id res chain seq x y z
N MET A 1 4.77 24.70 2.94
CA MET A 1 5.31 23.71 3.90
C MET A 1 6.47 22.99 3.22
N ASN A 2 7.66 23.04 3.81
CA ASN A 2 8.83 22.35 3.25
C ASN A 2 8.65 20.84 3.41
N PRO A 3 8.84 20.03 2.35
CA PRO A 3 8.83 18.58 2.50
C PRO A 3 9.97 18.16 3.43
N SER A 4 9.64 17.44 4.51
CA SER A 4 10.64 16.84 5.38
C SER A 4 11.35 15.72 4.62
N ILE A 5 12.67 15.82 4.49
CA ILE A 5 13.48 14.81 3.81
C ILE A 5 13.89 13.76 4.84
N LEU A 6 13.23 12.61 4.82
CA LEU A 6 13.73 11.39 5.45
C LEU A 6 14.54 10.62 4.40
N HIS A 7 15.84 10.46 4.60
CA HIS A 7 16.73 9.63 3.76
C HIS A 7 16.83 10.02 2.26
N GLY A 8 16.62 11.30 1.93
CA GLY A 8 16.65 11.77 0.52
C GLY A 8 15.32 11.62 -0.22
N HIS A 9 14.26 11.17 0.45
CA HIS A 9 12.90 11.08 -0.08
C HIS A 9 12.09 12.34 0.22
N VAL A 10 11.10 12.63 -0.62
CA VAL A 10 10.25 13.82 -0.52
C VAL A 10 8.94 13.42 0.14
N VAL A 11 8.65 13.94 1.33
CA VAL A 11 7.36 13.77 2.00
C VAL A 11 6.46 14.96 1.66
N LYS A 12 5.32 14.69 1.04
CA LYS A 12 4.27 15.69 0.80
C LYS A 12 3.12 15.49 1.76
N LEU A 13 2.55 16.59 2.24
CA LEU A 13 1.46 16.62 3.20
C LEU A 13 0.28 17.38 2.63
N HIS A 14 -0.92 16.88 2.89
CA HIS A 14 -2.16 17.56 2.58
C HIS A 14 -3.14 17.40 3.75
N HIS A 15 -3.76 18.51 4.16
CA HIS A 15 -4.71 18.55 5.26
C HIS A 15 -6.01 19.18 4.76
N SER A 16 -7.12 18.49 5.01
CA SER A 16 -8.47 19.01 4.82
C SER A 16 -9.26 18.86 6.12
N ASP A 17 -10.51 19.33 6.13
CA ASP A 17 -11.43 19.14 7.26
C ASP A 17 -11.80 17.67 7.48
N LEU A 18 -11.63 16.83 6.46
CA LEU A 18 -11.98 15.41 6.50
C LEU A 18 -10.79 14.50 6.78
N GLU A 19 -9.59 14.84 6.30
CA GLU A 19 -8.46 13.90 6.26
C GLU A 19 -7.10 14.59 6.52
N HIS A 20 -6.20 13.86 7.19
CA HIS A 20 -4.75 14.14 7.15
C HIS A 20 -4.08 13.15 6.24
N ARG A 21 -3.28 13.65 5.30
CA ARG A 21 -2.70 12.84 4.23
C ARG A 21 -1.21 13.10 4.13
N SER A 22 -0.44 12.04 3.95
CA SER A 22 0.99 12.12 3.64
C SER A 22 1.35 11.12 2.56
N ALA A 23 2.24 11.48 1.65
CA ALA A 23 2.80 10.55 0.68
C ALA A 23 4.31 10.77 0.57
N THR A 24 5.06 9.67 0.49
CA THR A 24 6.52 9.69 0.40
C THR A 24 6.96 9.25 -0.99
N TYR A 25 7.81 10.06 -1.63
CA TYR A 25 8.25 9.87 -3.01
C TYR A 25 9.76 9.81 -3.12
N SER A 26 10.27 9.21 -4.19
CA SER A 26 11.65 9.44 -4.62
C SER A 26 11.83 10.91 -5.04
N ARG A 27 13.08 11.37 -5.10
CA ARG A 27 13.39 12.79 -5.40
C ARG A 27 12.84 13.26 -6.75
N CYS A 28 12.83 12.37 -7.75
CA CYS A 28 12.27 12.65 -9.09
C CYS A 28 10.73 12.49 -9.15
N GLY A 29 10.10 11.94 -8.10
CA GLY A 29 8.65 11.72 -8.06
C GLY A 29 8.14 10.54 -8.89
N THR A 30 9.04 9.80 -9.56
CA THR A 30 8.70 8.60 -10.35
C THR A 30 8.21 7.45 -9.46
N GLU A 31 8.69 7.40 -8.22
CA GLU A 31 8.31 6.37 -7.26
C GLU A 31 7.52 6.96 -6.10
N ARG A 32 6.58 6.17 -5.56
CA ARG A 32 5.89 6.46 -4.30
C ARG A 32 5.98 5.22 -3.41
N PHE A 33 6.57 5.41 -2.24
CA PHE A 33 6.80 4.32 -1.30
C PHE A 33 5.58 4.07 -0.40
N ASP A 34 4.90 5.13 0.02
CA ASP A 34 3.68 5.04 0.80
C ASP A 34 2.72 6.22 0.56
N LEU A 35 1.45 5.98 0.87
CA LEU A 35 0.41 6.98 1.04
C LEU A 35 -0.37 6.67 2.32
N SER A 36 -0.38 7.58 3.28
CA SER A 36 -1.11 7.47 4.54
C SER A 36 -2.27 8.46 4.57
N ILE A 37 -3.43 8.00 5.02
CA ILE A 37 -4.67 8.78 5.12
C ILE A 37 -5.30 8.50 6.48
N THR A 38 -5.34 9.51 7.35
CA THR A 38 -6.04 9.45 8.64
C THR A 38 -7.37 10.19 8.51
N PHE A 39 -8.47 9.58 8.95
CA PHE A 39 -9.80 10.14 8.93
C PHE A 39 -10.04 11.00 10.19
N ARG A 40 -10.49 12.25 10.02
CA ARG A 40 -10.72 13.19 11.13
C ARG A 40 -12.06 13.01 11.82
N ASP A 41 -13.03 12.42 11.14
CA ASP A 41 -14.39 12.14 11.63
C ASP A 41 -14.46 10.85 12.48
N CYS A 42 -13.33 10.18 12.69
CA CYS A 42 -13.20 8.93 13.42
C CYS A 42 -12.51 9.14 14.77
N LYS A 43 -12.81 8.31 15.78
CA LYS A 43 -11.99 8.27 17.01
C LYS A 43 -10.55 7.84 16.65
N PRO A 44 -9.53 8.34 17.35
CA PRO A 44 -8.18 7.83 17.20
C PRO A 44 -8.13 6.31 17.40
N GLY A 45 -7.37 5.62 16.56
CA GLY A 45 -7.27 4.17 16.61
C GLY A 45 -6.19 3.64 15.68
N SER A 46 -6.25 2.35 15.39
CA SER A 46 -5.38 1.73 14.40
C SER A 46 -5.81 2.06 12.97
N MET A 47 -4.93 1.76 12.03
CA MET A 47 -5.08 1.95 10.59
C MET A 47 -4.97 0.59 9.88
N ALA A 48 -5.62 0.48 8.71
CA ALA A 48 -5.45 -0.68 7.83
C ALA A 48 -4.37 -0.39 6.78
N GLN A 49 -3.33 -1.22 6.73
CA GLN A 49 -2.36 -1.21 5.63
C GLN A 49 -2.86 -2.09 4.49
N PHE A 50 -2.80 -1.57 3.28
CA PHE A 50 -3.04 -2.31 2.04
C PHE A 50 -1.72 -2.39 1.27
N ILE A 51 -1.38 -3.59 0.81
CA ILE A 51 -0.20 -3.85 -0.03
C ILE A 51 -0.69 -4.16 -1.44
N GLY A 52 -0.68 -3.14 -2.30
CA GLY A 52 -1.00 -3.25 -3.72
C GLY A 52 0.18 -3.72 -4.57
N LEU A 53 0.01 -3.75 -5.89
CA LEU A 53 1.08 -4.10 -6.81
C LEU A 53 2.06 -2.95 -7.00
N ASN A 54 1.57 -1.82 -7.50
CA ASN A 54 2.33 -0.61 -7.74
C ASN A 54 1.42 0.63 -7.58
N PRO A 55 1.98 1.80 -7.20
CA PRO A 55 1.21 3.03 -7.16
C PRO A 55 0.63 3.38 -8.53
N SER A 56 -0.62 3.85 -8.53
CA SER A 56 -1.25 4.45 -9.71
C SER A 56 -1.22 5.97 -9.59
N THR A 57 -2.35 6.64 -9.82
CA THR A 57 -2.45 8.11 -9.88
C THR A 57 -2.70 8.77 -8.53
N ALA A 58 -3.03 8.03 -7.46
CA ALA A 58 -3.30 8.63 -6.17
C ALA A 58 -2.10 9.45 -5.65
N THR A 59 -2.38 10.52 -4.93
CA THR A 59 -1.41 11.39 -4.26
C THR A 59 -1.91 11.72 -2.87
N GLU A 60 -1.15 12.53 -2.13
CA GLU A 60 -1.59 13.18 -0.91
C GLU A 60 -2.83 14.04 -1.12
N GLU A 61 -3.15 14.50 -2.33
CA GLU A 61 -4.30 15.38 -2.61
C GLU A 61 -5.48 14.66 -3.26
N VAL A 62 -5.22 13.66 -4.10
CA VAL A 62 -6.23 13.04 -4.97
C VAL A 62 -6.27 11.53 -4.79
N ASP A 63 -7.48 10.97 -4.76
CA ASP A 63 -7.68 9.52 -4.78
C ASP A 63 -7.79 8.95 -6.19
N ASP A 64 -7.19 7.78 -6.40
CA ASP A 64 -7.51 6.90 -7.52
C ASP A 64 -8.65 5.92 -7.15
N PRO A 65 -9.19 5.13 -8.10
CA PRO A 65 -10.25 4.17 -7.80
C PRO A 65 -9.89 3.13 -6.73
N THR A 66 -8.63 2.69 -6.67
CA THR A 66 -8.16 1.69 -5.70
C THR A 66 -8.13 2.28 -4.29
N VAL A 67 -7.57 3.48 -4.12
CA VAL A 67 -7.52 4.15 -2.82
C VAL A 67 -8.92 4.47 -2.31
N ARG A 68 -9.85 4.93 -3.16
CA ARG A 68 -11.27 5.09 -2.78
C ARG A 68 -11.84 3.79 -2.22
N ARG A 69 -11.57 2.68 -2.88
CA ARG A 69 -12.03 1.35 -2.46
C ARG A 69 -11.44 0.93 -1.12
N CYS A 70 -10.15 1.11 -0.92
CA CYS A 70 -9.46 0.79 0.32
C CYS A 70 -9.95 1.65 1.49
N LYS A 71 -10.20 2.96 1.26
CA LYS A 71 -10.80 3.87 2.26
C LYS A 71 -12.16 3.37 2.71
N ASP A 72 -13.01 2.96 1.77
CA ASP A 72 -14.34 2.41 2.07
C ASP A 72 -14.27 1.16 2.94
N PHE A 73 -13.34 0.24 2.63
CA PHE A 73 -13.14 -0.97 3.44
C PHE A 73 -12.61 -0.63 4.84
N ALA A 74 -11.59 0.23 4.94
CA ALA A 74 -11.02 0.64 6.21
C ALA A 74 -12.07 1.28 7.14
N ARG A 75 -12.91 2.18 6.61
CA ARG A 75 -14.03 2.77 7.36
C ARG A 75 -15.04 1.73 7.83
N ARG A 76 -15.42 0.79 6.97
CA ARG A 76 -16.38 -0.28 7.32
C ARG A 76 -15.87 -1.21 8.42
N TRP A 77 -14.56 -1.40 8.51
CA TRP A 77 -13.92 -2.18 9.55
C TRP A 77 -13.65 -1.37 10.83
N GLY A 78 -13.99 -0.08 10.85
CA GLY A 78 -13.83 0.79 12.01
C GLY A 78 -12.40 1.30 12.23
N PHE A 79 -11.53 1.25 11.22
CA PHE A 79 -10.20 1.83 11.31
C PHE A 79 -10.25 3.36 11.22
N SER A 80 -9.31 4.01 11.91
CA SER A 80 -9.16 5.47 11.91
C SER A 80 -8.46 6.02 10.67
N GLY A 81 -8.06 5.15 9.75
CA GLY A 81 -7.34 5.51 8.53
C GLY A 81 -6.84 4.30 7.76
N MET A 82 -6.11 4.58 6.69
CA MET A 82 -5.43 3.57 5.89
C MET A 82 -4.03 3.99 5.48
N ILE A 83 -3.20 2.99 5.19
CA ILE A 83 -1.89 3.14 4.57
C ILE A 83 -1.90 2.32 3.28
N MET A 84 -1.43 2.90 2.19
CA MET A 84 -1.22 2.21 0.92
C MET A 84 0.28 2.09 0.67
N THR A 85 0.79 0.87 0.74
CA THR A 85 2.12 0.48 0.27
C THR A 85 1.96 -0.44 -0.94
N ASN A 86 3.06 -0.73 -1.65
CA ASN A 86 3.00 -1.54 -2.85
C ASN A 86 4.20 -2.47 -2.97
N ALA A 87 4.02 -3.56 -3.71
CA ALA A 87 5.09 -4.50 -4.00
C ALA A 87 6.25 -3.84 -4.76
N PHE A 88 5.93 -2.90 -5.65
CA PHE A 88 6.85 -2.06 -6.40
C PHE A 88 6.51 -0.58 -6.19
N ALA A 89 7.51 0.31 -6.22
CA ALA A 89 7.29 1.73 -5.94
C ALA A 89 6.99 2.57 -7.19
N LEU A 90 7.22 2.04 -8.41
CA LEU A 90 7.01 2.76 -9.67
C LEU A 90 5.55 3.21 -9.81
N ARG A 91 5.35 4.52 -9.98
CA ARG A 91 4.03 5.09 -10.23
C ARG A 91 3.66 4.89 -11.69
N SER A 92 2.68 4.02 -11.95
CA SER A 92 2.18 3.74 -13.29
C SER A 92 0.73 3.24 -13.24
N THR A 93 -0.09 3.64 -14.21
CA THR A 93 -1.42 3.05 -14.44
C THR A 93 -1.35 1.71 -15.14
N ASP A 94 -0.24 1.43 -15.82
CA ASP A 94 -0.01 0.18 -16.55
C ASP A 94 1.00 -0.70 -15.78
N PRO A 95 0.58 -1.86 -15.26
CA PRO A 95 1.51 -2.79 -14.59
C PRO A 95 2.58 -3.34 -15.55
N GLN A 96 2.38 -3.28 -16.87
CA GLN A 96 3.42 -3.73 -17.81
C GLN A 96 4.69 -2.89 -17.75
N ALA A 97 4.59 -1.61 -17.36
CA ALA A 97 5.75 -0.75 -17.15
C ALA A 97 6.72 -1.30 -16.08
N LEU A 98 6.25 -2.15 -15.15
CA LEU A 98 7.10 -2.80 -14.15
C LEU A 98 8.10 -3.77 -14.77
N TYR A 99 7.72 -4.47 -15.84
CA TYR A 99 8.57 -5.45 -16.52
C TYR A 99 9.69 -4.77 -17.31
N GLU A 100 9.43 -3.56 -17.79
CA GLU A 100 10.40 -2.74 -18.52
C GLU A 100 11.39 -2.08 -17.54
N ALA A 101 10.88 -1.52 -16.43
CA ALA A 101 11.67 -0.78 -15.45
C ALA A 101 12.61 -1.66 -14.61
N SER A 102 12.24 -2.92 -14.35
CA SER A 102 13.03 -3.85 -13.52
C SER A 102 14.41 -4.17 -14.11
N SER A 103 14.59 -3.99 -15.42
CA SER A 103 15.87 -4.17 -16.11
C SER A 103 16.90 -3.10 -15.74
N LEU A 104 16.50 -2.03 -15.04
CA LEU A 104 17.34 -0.83 -14.86
C LEU A 104 17.62 -0.40 -13.41
N PHE A 105 17.02 -0.98 -12.35
CA PHE A 105 17.18 -0.41 -11.00
C PHE A 105 17.25 -1.41 -9.81
N PRO A 106 18.25 -1.24 -8.90
CA PRO A 106 18.27 -1.87 -7.57
C PRO A 106 17.43 -1.10 -6.50
N GLU A 107 16.66 -0.08 -6.89
CA GLU A 107 15.93 0.79 -5.94
C GLU A 107 14.74 0.13 -5.23
N TRP A 108 14.34 -1.08 -5.63
CA TRP A 108 13.36 -1.90 -4.91
C TRP A 108 13.73 -2.12 -3.43
N LEU A 109 15.03 -2.12 -3.10
CA LEU A 109 15.49 -2.21 -1.70
C LEU A 109 14.98 -1.04 -0.85
N LYS A 110 14.86 0.17 -1.41
CA LYS A 110 14.31 1.33 -0.70
C LYS A 110 12.82 1.14 -0.45
N ASN A 111 12.08 0.59 -1.42
CA ASN A 111 10.67 0.27 -1.23
C ASN A 111 10.46 -0.72 -0.09
N ASP A 112 11.35 -1.71 0.06
CA ASP A 112 11.29 -2.65 1.17
C ASP A 112 11.44 -1.97 2.54
N GLU A 113 12.25 -0.92 2.66
CA GLU A 113 12.38 -0.18 3.92
C GLU A 113 11.04 0.40 4.38
N TYR A 114 10.21 0.90 3.46
CA TYR A 114 8.87 1.40 3.78
C TYR A 114 7.89 0.28 4.11
N LEU A 115 7.98 -0.87 3.43
CA LEU A 115 7.21 -2.05 3.79
C LEU A 115 7.55 -2.53 5.22
N ARG A 116 8.85 -2.62 5.56
CA ARG A 116 9.32 -2.97 6.92
C ARG A 116 8.93 -1.92 7.96
N TYR A 117 9.02 -0.65 7.61
CA TYR A 117 8.62 0.45 8.50
C TYR A 117 7.15 0.30 8.92
N TRP A 118 6.26 0.11 7.95
CA TRP A 118 4.83 -0.04 8.24
C TRP A 118 4.49 -1.36 8.91
N ALA A 119 5.17 -2.45 8.55
CA ALA A 119 5.03 -3.75 9.22
C ALA A 119 5.31 -3.68 10.73
N ARG A 120 6.26 -2.83 11.14
CA ARG A 120 6.64 -2.63 12.55
C ARG A 120 5.86 -1.52 13.26
N ASN A 121 5.05 -0.76 12.53
CA ASN A 121 4.41 0.43 13.06
C ASN A 121 3.19 0.03 13.90
N SER A 122 3.18 0.36 15.19
CA SER A 122 2.10 0.01 16.12
C SER A 122 0.74 0.64 15.79
N ARG A 123 0.69 1.62 14.88
CA ARG A 123 -0.57 2.17 14.35
C ARG A 123 -1.24 1.22 13.36
N VAL A 124 -0.52 0.26 12.77
CA VAL A 124 -1.08 -0.70 11.82
C VAL A 124 -1.77 -1.82 12.60
N GLY A 125 -3.10 -1.86 12.53
CA GLY A 125 -3.91 -2.89 13.19
C GLY A 125 -4.25 -4.07 12.29
N ARG A 126 -4.08 -3.92 10.97
CA ARG A 126 -4.34 -4.98 9.98
C ARG A 126 -3.57 -4.72 8.70
N VAL A 127 -3.01 -5.78 8.12
CA VAL A 127 -2.33 -5.76 6.83
C VAL A 127 -3.10 -6.60 5.82
N VAL A 128 -3.42 -6.02 4.67
CA VAL A 128 -4.21 -6.62 3.60
C VAL A 128 -3.40 -6.64 2.30
N CYS A 129 -3.08 -7.83 1.81
CA CYS A 129 -2.42 -8.05 0.53
C CYS A 129 -3.46 -8.01 -0.60
N CYS A 130 -3.15 -7.30 -1.69
CA CYS A 130 -4.07 -7.15 -2.82
C CYS A 130 -3.40 -6.81 -4.16
N TRP A 131 -2.23 -7.40 -4.44
CA TRP A 131 -1.40 -7.10 -5.62
C TRP A 131 -1.81 -7.86 -6.91
N GLY A 132 -2.77 -8.78 -6.87
CA GLY A 132 -3.22 -9.51 -8.05
C GLY A 132 -2.15 -10.46 -8.62
N ASN A 133 -2.37 -11.00 -9.82
CA ASN A 133 -1.52 -12.04 -10.40
C ASN A 133 -0.07 -11.60 -10.64
N HIS A 134 0.16 -10.30 -10.87
CA HIS A 134 1.49 -9.75 -11.15
C HIS A 134 2.43 -9.76 -9.93
N GLY A 135 1.95 -10.11 -8.73
CA GLY A 135 2.84 -10.36 -7.59
C GLY A 135 3.79 -11.54 -7.81
N THR A 136 3.50 -12.44 -8.75
CA THR A 136 4.42 -13.52 -9.15
C THR A 136 5.65 -13.00 -9.88
N TYR A 137 5.62 -11.78 -10.40
CA TYR A 137 6.76 -11.19 -11.08
C TYR A 137 7.93 -11.00 -10.12
N LEU A 138 9.11 -11.53 -10.50
CA LEU A 138 10.31 -11.58 -9.65
C LEU A 138 10.07 -12.23 -8.27
N ASP A 139 9.08 -13.13 -8.19
CA ASP A 139 8.64 -13.76 -6.95
C ASP A 139 8.29 -12.77 -5.82
N ARG A 140 7.85 -11.58 -6.22
CA ARG A 140 7.78 -10.43 -5.30
C ARG A 140 6.76 -10.60 -4.19
N GLY A 141 5.63 -11.26 -4.47
CA GLY A 141 4.61 -11.58 -3.49
C GLY A 141 5.17 -12.43 -2.35
N ASN A 142 5.91 -13.49 -2.67
CA ASN A 142 6.53 -14.37 -1.67
C ASN A 142 7.61 -13.62 -0.87
N ALA A 143 8.46 -12.83 -1.53
CA ALA A 143 9.45 -12.01 -0.84
C ALA A 143 8.83 -11.05 0.20
N ILE A 144 7.67 -10.47 -0.11
CA ILE A 144 6.93 -9.62 0.84
C ILE A 144 6.35 -10.45 1.98
N MET A 145 5.81 -11.63 1.69
CA MET A 145 5.29 -12.52 2.73
C MET A 145 6.38 -12.94 3.72
N ASP A 146 7.53 -13.38 3.22
CA ASP A 146 8.69 -13.75 4.05
C ASP A 146 9.13 -12.57 4.90
N MET A 147 9.20 -11.38 4.31
CA MET A 147 9.52 -10.15 5.04
C MET A 147 8.53 -9.86 6.16
N MET A 148 7.23 -9.96 5.91
CA MET A 148 6.17 -9.72 6.91
C MET A 148 6.19 -10.78 8.02
N ALA A 149 6.51 -12.03 7.68
CA ALA A 149 6.67 -13.12 8.63
C ALA A 149 7.80 -12.84 9.64
N THR A 150 8.91 -12.21 9.23
CA THR A 150 9.98 -11.81 10.16
C THR A 150 9.53 -10.83 11.25
N PHE A 151 8.39 -10.15 11.07
CA PHE A 151 7.79 -9.24 12.04
C PHE A 151 6.55 -9.81 12.72
N ASN A 152 6.24 -11.11 12.53
CA ASN A 152 5.03 -11.77 13.03
C ASN A 152 3.74 -11.04 12.61
N VAL A 153 3.72 -10.45 11.42
CA VAL A 153 2.54 -9.76 10.89
C VAL A 153 1.57 -10.77 10.29
N GLN A 154 0.35 -10.82 10.81
CA GLN A 154 -0.72 -11.63 10.23
C GLN A 154 -1.27 -10.96 8.96
N LEU A 155 -1.10 -11.63 7.82
CA LEU A 155 -1.56 -11.15 6.53
C LEU A 155 -3.01 -11.55 6.27
N HIS A 156 -3.74 -10.67 5.61
CA HIS A 156 -5.11 -10.91 5.16
C HIS A 156 -5.22 -10.64 3.66
N CYS A 157 -6.22 -11.19 2.99
CA CYS A 157 -6.55 -10.85 1.60
C CYS A 157 -8.06 -10.90 1.36
N PHE A 158 -8.51 -10.44 0.19
CA PHE A 158 -9.92 -10.52 -0.23
C PHE A 158 -10.26 -11.85 -0.93
N GLY A 159 -9.53 -12.91 -0.58
CA GLY A 159 -9.49 -14.18 -1.30
C GLY A 159 -8.48 -14.18 -2.45
N LEU A 160 -8.32 -15.36 -3.06
CA LEU A 160 -7.26 -15.64 -4.02
C LEU A 160 -7.76 -15.73 -5.46
N THR A 161 -6.93 -15.31 -6.41
CA THR A 161 -7.10 -15.59 -7.84
C THR A 161 -6.85 -17.07 -8.12
N TYR A 162 -7.11 -17.50 -9.36
CA TYR A 162 -6.77 -18.87 -9.80
C TYR A 162 -5.28 -19.19 -9.64
N GLN A 163 -4.40 -18.19 -9.82
CA GLN A 163 -2.95 -18.33 -9.62
C GLN A 163 -2.52 -18.23 -8.14
N ARG A 164 -3.47 -18.37 -7.20
CA ARG A 164 -3.25 -18.27 -5.76
C ARG A 164 -2.64 -16.94 -5.30
N GLN A 165 -2.94 -15.85 -6.00
CA GLN A 165 -2.49 -14.50 -5.62
C GLN A 165 -3.64 -13.69 -4.98
N PRO A 166 -3.37 -12.78 -4.03
CA PRO A 166 -4.38 -11.91 -3.43
C PRO A 166 -5.14 -11.07 -4.45
N LYS A 167 -6.48 -11.13 -4.43
CA LYS A 167 -7.33 -10.35 -5.35
C LYS A 167 -7.19 -8.84 -5.15
N HIS A 168 -7.16 -8.11 -6.26
CA HIS A 168 -7.19 -6.65 -6.26
C HIS A 168 -8.57 -6.12 -5.86
N PRO A 169 -8.68 -5.04 -5.05
CA PRO A 169 -9.95 -4.64 -4.43
C PRO A 169 -10.94 -3.96 -5.39
N LEU A 170 -10.44 -3.38 -6.49
CA LEU A 170 -11.20 -2.46 -7.36
C LEU A 170 -12.57 -2.99 -7.79
N TYR A 171 -12.66 -4.26 -8.15
CA TYR A 171 -13.88 -4.88 -8.66
C TYR A 171 -14.62 -5.77 -7.65
N LEU A 172 -14.18 -5.78 -6.39
CA LEU A 172 -14.79 -6.61 -5.36
C LEU A 172 -16.00 -5.93 -4.74
N SER A 173 -16.95 -6.72 -4.26
CA SER A 173 -18.12 -6.22 -3.53
C SER A 173 -17.73 -5.56 -2.22
N LYS A 174 -18.50 -4.55 -1.77
CA LYS A 174 -18.23 -3.88 -0.47
C LYS A 174 -18.48 -4.80 0.73
N LYS A 175 -19.14 -5.94 0.48
CA LYS A 175 -19.42 -7.00 1.44
C LYS A 175 -18.36 -8.10 1.44
N THR A 176 -17.36 -8.04 0.55
CA THR A 176 -16.28 -9.02 0.51
C THR A 176 -15.58 -9.04 1.87
N LYS A 177 -15.54 -10.22 2.49
CA LYS A 177 -14.87 -10.44 3.76
C LYS A 177 -13.39 -10.64 3.52
N LEU A 178 -12.58 -10.30 4.52
CA LEU A 178 -11.18 -10.69 4.53
C LEU A 178 -11.06 -12.13 4.98
N GLU A 179 -10.08 -12.80 4.41
CA GLU A 179 -9.62 -14.12 4.78
C GLU A 179 -8.17 -13.99 5.24
N GLU A 180 -7.74 -14.87 6.14
CA GLU A 180 -6.32 -14.99 6.47
C GLU A 180 -5.55 -15.40 5.22
N PHE A 181 -4.43 -14.74 4.97
CA PHE A 181 -3.60 -15.02 3.80
C PHE A 181 -2.40 -15.87 4.21
N THR A 182 -2.53 -17.17 3.98
CA THR A 182 -1.48 -18.18 4.08
C THR A 182 -1.31 -18.83 2.71
N VAL A 183 -0.07 -19.04 2.26
CA VAL A 183 0.23 -19.85 1.08
C VAL A 183 1.21 -20.95 1.41
#